data_AF-A0AAD5CL38-F1
#
_entry.id   AF-A0AAD5CL38-F1
#
_cell.length_a   1.000
_cell.length_b   1.000
_cell.length_c   1.000
_cell.angle_alpha   90.00
_cell.angle_beta   90.00
_cell.angle_gamma   90.00
#
_symmetry.space_group_name_H-M   'P 1'
#
loop_
_entity.id
_entity.type
_entity.pdbx_description
1 polymer ?
#
loop_
_entity_poly.entity_id
_entity_poly.type
_entity_poly.pdbx_seq_one_letter_code
_entity_poly.pdbx_strand_id
1 'polypeptide(L)'
;MNKPRDKKPPDLTSTSTHTQHNYDDAALEDHKDACKTQRNDGRRMLRVAGMMTIIDMVRTRIQKCQSFGTKRADQLPRSSPVQSPKDKRLSESITIDDKESLKRELCANLAARKSLEIMCSSLGKEKEIMMGELTKKAHELAEMEEHINNLKAQNETLLEKIHECAEVHKEEEKEKEAQGTIQLQEHNKSLSKQLVKSLDEYRSMKRKLKEVYEENMAMQSTMEEMGVKVSCSLEKIRNYRQHLTTESDEMMDLEEGMTELEHMLKCFELNEKRNGKKGGEHVKKTDIHS
;
A
#
# COMPACT_ATOMS: atom_id res chain seq x y z
N MET A 1 -35.07 36.24 -56.14
CA MET A 1 -33.81 36.65 -55.48
C MET A 1 -33.60 35.77 -54.27
N ASN A 2 -32.53 34.96 -54.26
CA ASN A 2 -31.61 34.73 -53.13
C ASN A 2 -30.63 33.60 -53.48
N LYS A 3 -29.35 33.89 -53.28
CA LYS A 3 -28.15 33.15 -53.73
C LYS A 3 -27.96 31.81 -52.99
N PRO A 4 -27.28 30.81 -53.59
CA PRO A 4 -26.75 29.67 -52.85
C PRO A 4 -25.51 30.10 -52.04
N ARG A 5 -25.42 29.68 -50.78
CA ARG A 5 -24.21 29.83 -49.95
C ARG A 5 -23.32 28.62 -50.15
N ASP A 6 -22.12 28.86 -50.67
CA ASP A 6 -20.99 27.94 -50.62
C ASP A 6 -20.63 27.62 -49.16
N LYS A 7 -20.57 26.33 -48.82
CA LYS A 7 -19.96 25.85 -47.57
C LYS A 7 -18.70 25.06 -47.93
N LYS A 8 -17.57 25.74 -47.77
CA LYS A 8 -16.20 25.21 -47.79
C LYS A 8 -16.00 24.21 -46.63
N PRO A 9 -15.25 23.11 -46.81
CA PRO A 9 -14.94 22.19 -45.71
C PRO A 9 -13.99 22.83 -44.70
N PRO A 10 -14.05 22.45 -43.41
CA PRO A 10 -13.14 22.96 -42.40
C PRO A 10 -11.75 22.33 -42.54
N ASP A 11 -10.73 23.18 -42.44
CA ASP A 11 -9.32 22.82 -42.39
C ASP A 11 -9.01 21.92 -41.18
N LEU A 12 -8.33 20.80 -41.43
CA LEU A 12 -7.76 19.92 -40.42
C LEU A 12 -6.53 20.58 -39.81
N THR A 13 -6.71 21.35 -38.73
CA THR A 13 -5.60 21.71 -37.86
C THR A 13 -5.22 20.51 -37.00
N SER A 14 -4.04 19.94 -37.28
CA SER A 14 -3.39 18.91 -36.48
C SER A 14 -3.10 19.43 -35.07
N THR A 15 -3.93 19.07 -34.09
CA THR A 15 -3.58 19.22 -32.67
C THR A 15 -2.60 18.12 -32.30
N SER A 16 -1.34 18.54 -32.14
CA SER A 16 -0.22 17.80 -31.57
C SER A 16 -0.60 17.16 -30.21
N THR A 17 -0.59 15.83 -30.15
CA THR A 17 -0.72 15.04 -28.92
C THR A 17 0.65 14.82 -28.30
N HIS A 18 1.20 15.87 -27.67
CA HIS A 18 2.43 15.75 -26.89
C HIS A 18 2.24 14.87 -25.63
N THR A 19 1.00 14.70 -25.15
CA THR A 19 0.69 13.98 -23.90
C THR A 19 0.49 12.47 -24.05
N GLN A 20 0.29 11.95 -25.26
CA GLN A 20 0.14 10.49 -25.48
C GLN A 20 1.46 9.75 -25.53
N HIS A 21 2.54 10.41 -25.94
CA HIS A 21 3.85 9.75 -26.10
C HIS A 21 4.49 9.33 -24.76
N ASN A 22 4.09 9.94 -23.64
CA ASN A 22 4.68 9.65 -22.32
C ASN A 22 4.14 8.38 -21.66
N TYR A 23 2.95 7.90 -22.04
CA TYR A 23 2.36 6.69 -21.46
C TYR A 23 2.88 5.41 -22.15
N ASP A 24 3.16 5.48 -23.44
CA ASP A 24 3.66 4.33 -24.20
C ASP A 24 5.14 4.04 -23.90
N ASP A 25 5.96 5.07 -23.65
CA ASP A 25 7.37 4.88 -23.24
C ASP A 25 7.48 4.32 -21.81
N ALA A 26 6.63 4.76 -20.87
CA ALA A 26 6.63 4.23 -19.50
C ALA A 26 6.20 2.75 -19.43
N ALA A 27 5.24 2.33 -20.26
CA ALA A 27 4.83 0.93 -20.37
C ALA A 27 5.90 0.04 -21.02
N LEU A 28 6.66 0.58 -21.98
CA LEU A 28 7.80 -0.10 -22.60
C LEU A 28 8.99 -0.26 -21.65
N GLU A 29 9.27 0.74 -20.82
CA GLU A 29 10.36 0.74 -19.83
C GLU A 29 10.11 -0.31 -18.72
N ASP A 30 8.88 -0.40 -18.21
CA ASP A 30 8.49 -1.37 -17.15
C ASP A 30 8.63 -2.84 -17.63
N HIS A 31 8.43 -3.10 -18.92
CA HIS A 31 8.67 -4.41 -19.51
C HIS A 31 10.16 -4.75 -19.68
N LYS A 32 11.03 -3.75 -19.84
CA LYS A 32 12.46 -3.92 -20.10
C LYS A 32 13.23 -4.27 -18.82
N ASP A 33 12.83 -3.71 -17.68
CA ASP A 33 13.49 -3.98 -16.40
C ASP A 33 13.04 -5.29 -15.75
N ALA A 34 11.81 -5.74 -16.00
CA ALA A 34 11.31 -7.06 -15.57
C ALA A 34 12.05 -8.26 -16.23
N CYS A 35 12.84 -8.02 -17.29
CA CYS A 35 13.58 -9.06 -18.00
C CYS A 35 14.99 -9.34 -17.44
N LYS A 36 15.53 -8.48 -16.57
CA LYS A 36 16.92 -8.58 -16.08
C LYS A 36 17.07 -9.40 -14.78
N THR A 37 16.00 -9.61 -14.03
CA THR A 37 16.05 -10.38 -12.77
C THR A 37 15.84 -11.86 -13.03
N GLN A 38 16.95 -12.59 -13.03
CA GLN A 38 17.11 -14.03 -13.24
C GLN A 38 16.52 -14.87 -12.08
N ARG A 39 15.21 -14.83 -11.86
CA ARG A 39 14.50 -15.88 -11.12
C ARG A 39 13.18 -16.18 -11.80
N ASN A 40 12.84 -17.46 -11.87
CA ASN A 40 11.59 -17.98 -12.42
C ASN A 40 10.38 -17.24 -11.83
N ASP A 41 9.98 -16.16 -12.47
CA ASP A 41 8.87 -15.33 -12.06
C ASP A 41 7.60 -15.92 -12.67
N GLY A 42 6.68 -16.37 -11.83
CA GLY A 42 5.37 -16.86 -12.24
C GLY A 42 4.63 -15.85 -13.11
N ARG A 43 4.92 -14.55 -12.98
CA ARG A 43 4.38 -13.49 -13.87
C ARG A 43 4.93 -13.58 -15.29
N ARG A 44 6.20 -13.96 -15.48
CA ARG A 44 6.77 -14.21 -16.82
C ARG A 44 6.09 -15.39 -17.48
N MET A 45 5.88 -16.48 -16.74
CA MET A 45 5.16 -17.65 -17.24
C MET A 45 3.72 -17.31 -17.63
N LEU A 46 3.02 -16.52 -16.81
CA LEU A 46 1.66 -16.08 -17.11
C LEU A 46 1.60 -15.20 -18.36
N ARG A 47 2.57 -14.28 -18.55
CA ARG A 47 2.70 -13.47 -19.77
C ARG A 47 2.96 -14.32 -21.01
N VAL A 48 3.89 -15.27 -20.94
CA VAL A 48 4.19 -16.18 -22.06
C VAL A 48 2.98 -17.06 -22.38
N ALA A 49 2.29 -17.59 -21.38
CA ALA A 49 1.06 -18.35 -21.58
C ALA A 49 -0.02 -17.52 -22.27
N GLY A 50 -0.23 -16.27 -21.83
CA GLY A 50 -1.17 -15.34 -22.46
C GLY A 50 -0.82 -15.04 -23.93
N MET A 51 0.44 -14.78 -24.24
CA MET A 51 0.90 -14.58 -25.62
C MET A 51 0.66 -15.83 -26.49
N MET A 52 0.93 -17.02 -25.94
CA MET A 52 0.71 -18.28 -26.65
C MET A 52 -0.78 -18.49 -26.98
N THR A 53 -1.68 -18.20 -26.03
CA THR A 53 -3.13 -18.29 -26.25
C THR A 53 -3.59 -17.34 -27.35
N ILE A 54 -3.10 -16.10 -27.37
CA ILE A 54 -3.44 -15.13 -28.43
C ILE A 54 -2.98 -15.66 -29.80
N ILE A 55 -1.76 -16.20 -29.89
CA ILE A 55 -1.24 -16.77 -31.13
C ILE A 55 -2.09 -17.96 -31.61
N ASP A 56 -2.50 -18.85 -30.70
CA ASP A 56 -3.34 -20.00 -31.04
C ASP A 56 -4.75 -19.59 -31.49
N MET A 57 -5.34 -18.57 -30.88
CA MET A 57 -6.61 -17.99 -31.33
C MET A 57 -6.50 -17.42 -32.74
N VAL A 58 -5.44 -16.65 -33.02
CA VAL A 58 -5.18 -16.08 -34.34
C VAL A 58 -4.95 -17.19 -35.38
N ARG A 59 -4.14 -18.21 -35.06
CA ARG A 59 -3.90 -19.37 -35.91
C ARG A 59 -5.19 -20.11 -36.24
N THR A 60 -6.04 -20.36 -35.25
CA THR A 60 -7.34 -21.01 -35.42
C THR A 60 -8.26 -20.21 -36.34
N ARG A 61 -8.27 -18.88 -36.20
CA ARG A 61 -9.07 -17.99 -37.04
C ARG A 61 -8.56 -17.97 -38.49
N ILE A 62 -7.24 -17.92 -38.69
CA ILE A 62 -6.63 -18.00 -40.02
C ILE A 62 -6.97 -19.33 -40.70
N GLN A 63 -6.82 -20.45 -39.97
CA GLN A 63 -7.15 -21.78 -40.50
C GLN A 63 -8.62 -21.89 -40.90
N LYS A 64 -9.54 -21.39 -40.06
CA LYS A 64 -10.97 -21.32 -40.38
C LYS A 64 -11.26 -20.47 -41.62
N CYS A 65 -10.56 -19.34 -41.79
CA CYS A 65 -10.73 -18.49 -42.97
C CYS A 65 -10.13 -19.10 -44.25
N GLN A 66 -9.04 -19.87 -44.15
CA GLN A 66 -8.40 -20.53 -45.30
C GLN A 66 -9.12 -21.81 -45.74
N SER A 67 -9.84 -22.50 -44.85
CA SER A 67 -10.63 -23.70 -45.20
C SER A 67 -11.86 -23.42 -46.06
N PHE A 68 -12.26 -22.16 -46.27
CA PHE A 68 -13.38 -21.79 -47.13
C PHE A 68 -12.99 -21.58 -48.62
N GLY A 69 -11.71 -21.72 -49.00
CA GLY A 69 -11.24 -21.32 -50.34
C GLY A 69 -10.76 -22.42 -51.30
N THR A 70 -10.51 -23.66 -50.87
CA THR A 70 -9.73 -24.63 -51.68
C THR A 70 -10.56 -25.55 -52.59
N LYS A 71 -11.72 -25.10 -53.08
CA LYS A 71 -12.43 -25.81 -54.15
C LYS A 71 -12.76 -24.82 -55.26
N ARG A 72 -12.17 -25.05 -56.44
CA ARG A 72 -12.32 -24.31 -57.72
C ARG A 72 -11.25 -23.25 -57.98
N ALA A 73 -10.02 -23.70 -58.20
CA ALA A 73 -9.04 -22.96 -58.98
C ALA A 73 -8.55 -23.78 -60.19
N ASP A 74 -9.40 -24.67 -60.72
CA ASP A 74 -9.15 -25.36 -61.98
C ASP A 74 -10.35 -25.15 -62.91
N GLN A 75 -10.04 -24.70 -64.13
CA GLN A 75 -10.91 -24.58 -65.30
C GLN A 75 -11.73 -23.28 -65.44
N LEU A 76 -11.08 -22.27 -66.01
CA LEU A 76 -11.74 -21.31 -66.90
C LEU A 76 -10.79 -21.03 -68.08
N PRO A 77 -11.01 -21.66 -69.26
CA PRO A 77 -10.24 -21.33 -70.45
C PRO A 77 -10.73 -19.99 -70.99
N ARG A 78 -9.77 -19.08 -71.09
CA ARG A 78 -9.87 -17.77 -71.75
C ARG A 78 -9.93 -18.03 -73.26
N SER A 79 -11.09 -17.82 -73.90
CA SER A 79 -11.19 -17.75 -75.36
C SER A 79 -11.87 -16.46 -75.80
N SER A 80 -11.14 -15.75 -76.66
CA SER A 80 -11.39 -14.47 -77.32
C SER A 80 -12.47 -14.53 -78.41
N PRO A 81 -13.17 -13.43 -78.75
CA PRO A 81 -13.96 -13.36 -79.97
C PRO A 81 -13.09 -12.87 -81.14
N VAL A 82 -12.89 -13.73 -82.14
CA VAL A 82 -12.24 -13.38 -83.41
C VAL A 82 -13.19 -13.73 -84.56
N GLN A 83 -13.57 -12.67 -85.29
CA GLN A 83 -13.95 -12.59 -86.70
C GLN A 83 -15.37 -13.00 -87.18
N SER A 84 -16.05 -12.01 -87.75
CA SER A 84 -16.71 -12.07 -89.08
C SER A 84 -15.81 -11.33 -90.09
N PRO A 85 -16.04 -11.26 -91.44
CA PRO A 85 -17.18 -11.72 -92.26
C PRO A 85 -16.80 -12.33 -93.65
N LYS A 86 -17.81 -12.60 -94.51
CA LYS A 86 -17.82 -12.88 -95.99
C LYS A 86 -18.04 -14.36 -96.37
N ASP A 87 -18.79 -14.76 -97.41
CA ASP A 87 -19.63 -14.11 -98.43
C ASP A 87 -20.43 -15.22 -99.17
N LYS A 88 -21.54 -14.83 -99.82
CA LYS A 88 -22.12 -15.40 -101.06
C LYS A 88 -22.99 -16.68 -101.06
N ARG A 89 -24.28 -16.40 -101.40
CA ARG A 89 -25.21 -17.10 -102.30
C ARG A 89 -25.87 -18.40 -101.80
N LEU A 90 -27.19 -18.35 -101.61
CA LEU A 90 -28.16 -19.07 -102.46
C LEU A 90 -29.59 -18.66 -102.10
N SER A 91 -30.25 -17.98 -103.04
CA SER A 91 -31.64 -17.58 -102.99
C SER A 91 -32.52 -18.75 -103.40
N GLU A 92 -33.05 -19.48 -102.40
CA GLU A 92 -34.33 -20.24 -102.43
C GLU A 92 -34.58 -21.00 -101.11
N SER A 93 -33.60 -21.06 -100.19
CA SER A 93 -33.75 -21.63 -98.83
C SER A 93 -34.12 -20.62 -97.74
N ILE A 94 -34.22 -19.34 -98.08
CA ILE A 94 -34.31 -18.20 -97.13
C ILE A 94 -35.60 -18.27 -96.29
N THR A 95 -36.72 -18.70 -96.86
CA THR A 95 -38.01 -18.72 -96.15
C THR A 95 -38.18 -19.89 -95.16
N ILE A 96 -37.44 -20.99 -95.35
CA ILE A 96 -37.45 -22.14 -94.43
C ILE A 96 -36.52 -21.86 -93.24
N ASP A 97 -35.36 -21.25 -93.48
CA ASP A 97 -34.41 -20.86 -92.44
C ASP A 97 -34.97 -19.78 -91.50
N ASP A 98 -35.65 -18.76 -92.05
CA ASP A 98 -36.30 -17.71 -91.24
C ASP A 98 -37.37 -18.29 -90.30
N LYS A 99 -38.14 -19.29 -90.76
CA LYS A 99 -39.17 -19.95 -89.95
C LYS A 99 -38.58 -20.79 -88.82
N GLU A 100 -37.47 -21.50 -89.07
CA GLU A 100 -36.77 -22.26 -88.03
C GLU A 100 -36.02 -21.35 -87.06
N SER A 101 -35.43 -20.27 -87.57
CA SER A 101 -34.81 -19.20 -86.79
C SER A 101 -35.81 -18.55 -85.82
N LEU A 102 -36.98 -18.14 -86.31
CA LEU A 102 -38.07 -17.59 -85.50
C LEU A 102 -38.53 -18.56 -84.40
N LYS A 103 -38.64 -19.87 -84.71
CA LYS A 103 -38.97 -20.89 -83.69
C LYS A 103 -37.89 -21.01 -82.64
N ARG A 104 -36.61 -20.97 -83.04
CA ARG A 104 -35.46 -21.03 -82.12
C ARG A 104 -35.43 -19.80 -81.22
N GLU A 105 -35.66 -18.61 -81.78
CA GLU A 105 -35.74 -17.36 -81.03
C GLU A 105 -36.91 -17.36 -80.04
N LEU A 106 -38.10 -17.84 -80.45
CA LEU A 106 -39.25 -18.00 -79.55
C LEU A 106 -38.94 -18.94 -78.38
N CYS A 107 -38.30 -20.09 -78.65
CA CYS A 107 -37.87 -21.03 -77.62
C CYS A 107 -36.83 -20.40 -76.68
N ALA A 108 -35.86 -19.65 -77.21
CA ALA A 108 -34.88 -18.92 -76.42
C ALA A 108 -35.52 -17.83 -75.55
N ASN A 109 -36.50 -17.09 -76.09
CA ASN A 109 -37.24 -16.07 -75.35
C ASN A 109 -38.06 -16.69 -74.22
N LEU A 110 -38.72 -17.82 -74.48
CA LEU A 110 -39.47 -18.56 -73.45
C LEU A 110 -38.54 -19.10 -72.35
N ALA A 111 -37.36 -19.60 -72.71
CA ALA A 111 -36.34 -20.01 -71.74
C ALA A 111 -35.82 -18.81 -70.91
N ALA A 112 -35.56 -17.67 -71.54
CA ALA A 112 -35.15 -16.45 -70.87
C ALA A 112 -36.22 -15.94 -69.89
N ARG A 113 -37.50 -15.96 -70.28
CA ARG A 113 -38.62 -15.61 -69.40
C ARG A 113 -38.71 -16.50 -68.17
N LYS A 114 -38.63 -17.83 -68.34
CA LYS A 114 -38.61 -18.77 -67.22
C LYS A 114 -37.42 -18.55 -66.29
N SER A 115 -36.23 -18.28 -66.85
CA SER A 115 -35.04 -17.98 -66.06
C SER A 115 -35.22 -16.70 -65.24
N LEU A 116 -35.85 -15.66 -65.82
CA LEU A 116 -36.12 -14.41 -65.12
C LEU A 116 -37.16 -14.60 -64.00
N GLU A 117 -38.21 -15.38 -64.26
CA GLU A 117 -39.22 -15.73 -63.26
C GLU A 117 -38.62 -16.45 -62.05
N ILE A 118 -37.72 -17.41 -62.27
CA ILE A 118 -36.98 -18.09 -61.22
C ILE A 118 -36.12 -17.11 -60.41
N MET A 119 -35.42 -16.20 -61.10
CA MET A 119 -34.57 -15.19 -60.45
C MET A 119 -35.38 -14.22 -59.58
N CYS A 120 -36.50 -13.70 -60.10
CA CYS A 120 -37.39 -12.84 -59.33
C CYS A 120 -37.94 -13.57 -58.09
N SER A 121 -38.28 -14.86 -58.24
CA SER A 121 -38.76 -15.69 -57.14
C SER A 121 -37.68 -15.95 -56.09
N SER A 122 -36.44 -16.24 -56.50
CA SER A 122 -35.32 -16.44 -55.57
C SER A 122 -34.94 -15.15 -54.85
N LEU A 123 -34.93 -14.03 -55.57
CA LEU A 123 -34.64 -12.71 -54.99
C LEU A 123 -35.70 -12.29 -53.96
N GLY A 124 -36.98 -12.61 -54.22
CA GLY A 124 -38.06 -12.40 -53.25
C GLY A 124 -37.83 -13.16 -51.94
N LYS A 125 -37.43 -14.44 -52.03
CA LYS A 125 -37.10 -15.25 -50.85
C LYS A 125 -35.88 -14.74 -50.10
N GLU A 126 -34.83 -14.32 -50.81
CA GLU A 126 -33.63 -13.74 -50.20
C GLU A 126 -33.95 -12.43 -49.46
N LYS A 127 -34.81 -11.58 -50.05
CA LYS A 127 -35.30 -10.36 -49.39
C LYS A 127 -36.07 -10.67 -48.09
N GLU A 128 -36.89 -11.71 -48.08
CA GLU A 128 -37.63 -12.13 -46.90
C GLU A 128 -36.69 -12.66 -45.79
N ILE A 129 -35.70 -13.47 -46.15
CA ILE A 129 -34.66 -13.95 -45.22
C ILE A 129 -33.90 -12.76 -44.61
N MET A 130 -33.45 -11.83 -45.44
CA MET A 130 -32.70 -10.65 -44.98
C MET A 130 -33.53 -9.77 -44.05
N MET A 131 -34.83 -9.61 -44.31
CA MET A 131 -35.75 -8.89 -43.42
C MET A 131 -35.90 -9.59 -42.06
N GLY A 132 -36.00 -10.92 -42.06
CA GLY A 132 -36.03 -11.73 -40.85
C GLY A 132 -34.76 -11.59 -40.03
N GLU A 133 -33.59 -11.67 -40.67
CA GLU A 133 -32.30 -11.47 -40.02
C GLU A 133 -32.13 -10.06 -39.46
N LEU A 134 -32.57 -9.04 -40.21
CA LEU A 134 -32.52 -7.65 -39.76
C LEU A 134 -33.40 -7.44 -38.52
N THR A 135 -34.61 -8.00 -38.53
CA THR A 135 -35.54 -7.93 -37.39
C THR A 135 -34.94 -8.62 -36.15
N LYS A 136 -34.35 -9.81 -36.35
CA LYS A 136 -33.65 -10.52 -35.27
C LYS A 136 -32.49 -9.69 -34.70
N LYS A 137 -31.68 -9.08 -35.56
CA LYS A 137 -30.56 -8.23 -35.14
C LYS A 137 -31.02 -6.96 -34.43
N ALA A 138 -32.11 -6.35 -34.88
CA ALA A 138 -32.71 -5.20 -34.19
C ALA A 138 -33.18 -5.57 -32.79
N HIS A 139 -33.79 -6.75 -32.62
CA HIS A 139 -34.21 -7.26 -31.32
C HIS A 139 -33.01 -7.56 -30.40
N GLU A 140 -31.99 -8.27 -30.89
CA GLU A 140 -30.76 -8.55 -30.13
C GLU A 140 -30.07 -7.24 -29.67
N LEU A 141 -30.07 -6.20 -30.50
CA LEU A 141 -29.53 -4.89 -30.13
C LEU A 141 -30.34 -4.22 -29.01
N ALA A 142 -31.67 -4.30 -29.07
CA ALA A 142 -32.55 -3.73 -28.04
C ALA A 142 -32.35 -4.43 -26.68
N GLU A 143 -32.22 -5.76 -26.66
CA GLU A 143 -31.92 -6.51 -25.43
C GLU A 143 -30.56 -6.12 -24.83
N MET A 144 -29.53 -5.98 -25.66
CA MET A 144 -28.21 -5.52 -25.19
C MET A 144 -28.26 -4.09 -24.64
N GLU A 145 -29.05 -3.20 -25.25
CA GLU A 145 -29.23 -1.84 -24.76
C GLU A 145 -29.92 -1.81 -23.39
N GLU A 146 -30.92 -2.67 -23.17
CA GLU A 146 -31.55 -2.85 -21.86
C GLU A 146 -30.53 -3.33 -20.81
N HIS A 147 -29.71 -4.34 -21.14
CA HIS A 147 -28.65 -4.82 -20.25
C HIS A 147 -27.64 -3.71 -19.90
N ILE A 148 -27.24 -2.90 -20.87
CA ILE A 148 -26.36 -1.74 -20.65
C ILE A 148 -27.01 -0.73 -19.72
N ASN A 149 -28.30 -0.43 -19.91
CA ASN A 149 -29.03 0.51 -19.07
C ASN A 149 -29.17 0.00 -17.63
N ASN A 150 -29.46 -1.29 -17.44
CA ASN A 150 -29.51 -1.92 -16.12
C ASN A 150 -28.15 -1.85 -15.41
N LEU A 151 -27.05 -2.12 -16.12
CA LEU A 151 -25.70 -2.00 -15.56
C LEU A 151 -25.34 -0.55 -15.20
N LYS A 152 -25.74 0.43 -16.02
CA LYS A 152 -25.55 1.85 -15.70
C LYS A 152 -26.27 2.23 -14.42
N ALA A 153 -27.53 1.84 -14.25
CA ALA A 153 -28.31 2.11 -13.05
C ALA A 153 -27.70 1.47 -11.79
N GLN A 154 -27.19 0.24 -11.91
CA GLN A 154 -26.47 -0.42 -10.81
C GLN A 154 -25.17 0.31 -10.45
N ASN A 155 -24.39 0.73 -11.44
CA ASN A 155 -23.16 1.49 -11.21
C ASN A 155 -23.43 2.84 -10.55
N GLU A 156 -24.50 3.53 -10.94
CA GLU A 156 -24.93 4.79 -10.31
C GLU A 156 -25.31 4.58 -8.84
N THR A 157 -26.08 3.53 -8.54
CA THR A 157 -26.43 3.17 -7.15
C THR A 157 -25.18 2.82 -6.32
N LEU A 158 -24.21 2.11 -6.91
CA LEU A 158 -22.97 1.78 -6.23
C LEU A 158 -22.10 3.02 -5.99
N LEU A 159 -22.05 3.95 -6.95
CA LEU A 159 -21.36 5.23 -6.78
C LEU A 159 -21.97 6.05 -5.66
N GLU A 160 -23.30 6.12 -5.57
CA GLU A 160 -24.00 6.80 -4.48
C GLU A 160 -23.66 6.18 -3.12
N LYS A 161 -23.67 4.84 -3.01
CA LYS A 161 -23.25 4.14 -1.78
C LYS A 161 -21.79 4.38 -1.42
N ILE A 162 -20.89 4.42 -2.40
CA ILE A 162 -19.47 4.73 -2.15
C ILE A 162 -19.34 6.15 -1.61
N HIS A 163 -20.08 7.11 -2.17
CA HIS A 163 -20.08 8.49 -1.69
C HIS A 163 -20.66 8.59 -0.27
N GLU A 164 -21.79 7.92 0.01
CA GLU A 164 -22.38 7.85 1.35
C GLU A 164 -21.40 7.27 2.37
N CYS A 165 -20.76 6.13 2.06
CA CYS A 165 -19.73 5.56 2.91
C CYS A 165 -18.54 6.52 3.13
N ALA A 166 -18.08 7.20 2.06
CA ALA A 166 -16.98 8.13 2.16
C ALA A 166 -17.32 9.34 3.07
N GLU A 167 -18.55 9.84 3.02
CA GLU A 167 -19.00 10.91 3.91
C GLU A 167 -19.15 10.44 5.36
N VAL A 168 -19.71 9.24 5.60
CA VAL A 168 -19.77 8.65 6.95
C VAL A 168 -18.36 8.49 7.55
N HIS A 169 -17.39 8.01 6.77
CA HIS A 169 -16.02 7.90 7.23
C HIS A 169 -15.37 9.25 7.53
N LYS A 170 -15.65 10.31 6.75
CA LYS A 170 -15.16 11.66 7.04
C LYS A 170 -15.76 12.25 8.31
N GLU A 171 -17.02 11.95 8.61
CA GLU A 171 -17.68 12.41 9.84
C GLU A 171 -17.15 11.66 11.06
N GLU A 172 -17.03 10.34 10.97
CA GLU A 172 -16.49 9.52 12.07
C GLU A 172 -15.00 9.79 12.36
N GLU A 173 -14.17 10.01 11.34
CA GLU A 173 -12.76 10.36 11.54
C GLU A 173 -12.63 11.69 12.26
N LYS A 174 -13.39 12.72 11.88
CA LYS A 174 -13.32 14.05 12.53
C LYS A 174 -13.73 14.01 14.00
N GLU A 175 -14.74 13.23 14.35
CA GLU A 175 -15.22 13.13 15.74
C GLU A 175 -14.28 12.28 16.62
N LYS A 176 -13.81 11.13 16.10
CA LYS A 176 -12.92 10.22 16.84
C LYS A 176 -11.49 10.76 16.93
N GLU A 177 -10.97 11.43 15.90
CA GLU A 177 -9.62 11.98 15.88
C GLU A 177 -9.49 13.16 16.85
N ALA A 178 -10.46 14.08 16.89
CA ALA A 178 -10.45 15.20 17.82
C ALA A 178 -10.53 14.73 19.29
N GLN A 179 -11.45 13.81 19.61
CA GLN A 179 -11.62 13.32 20.97
C GLN A 179 -10.49 12.39 21.43
N GLY A 180 -10.02 11.50 20.54
CA GLY A 180 -8.89 10.61 20.81
C GLY A 180 -7.58 11.37 21.03
N THR A 181 -7.34 12.43 20.24
CA THR A 181 -6.13 13.26 20.37
C THR A 181 -6.12 14.02 21.71
N ILE A 182 -7.25 14.58 22.13
CA ILE A 182 -7.35 15.31 23.42
C ILE A 182 -7.15 14.35 24.60
N GLN A 183 -7.80 13.18 24.61
CA GLN A 183 -7.64 12.20 25.69
C GLN A 183 -6.20 11.66 25.77
N LEU A 184 -5.56 11.37 24.64
CA LEU A 184 -4.15 10.97 24.59
C LEU A 184 -3.22 12.09 25.09
N GLN A 185 -3.50 13.34 24.74
CA GLN A 185 -2.73 14.49 25.20
C GLN A 185 -2.84 14.68 26.71
N GLU A 186 -4.04 14.58 27.28
CA GLU A 186 -4.26 14.67 28.73
C GLU A 186 -3.61 13.51 29.49
N HIS A 187 -3.73 12.28 28.97
CA HIS A 187 -3.08 11.11 29.54
C HIS A 187 -1.55 11.26 29.53
N ASN A 188 -0.94 11.65 28.41
CA ASN A 188 0.50 11.90 28.31
C ASN A 188 0.96 13.01 29.25
N LYS A 189 0.16 14.07 29.42
CA LYS A 189 0.45 15.15 30.37
C LYS A 189 0.40 14.66 31.81
N SER A 190 -0.55 13.80 32.16
CA SER A 190 -0.65 13.17 33.47
C SER A 190 0.55 12.26 33.75
N LEU A 191 0.90 11.40 32.79
CA LEU A 191 2.03 10.48 32.89
C LEU A 191 3.36 11.23 33.06
N SER A 192 3.55 12.31 32.29
CA SER A 192 4.74 13.17 32.38
C SER A 192 4.85 13.83 33.76
N LYS A 193 3.75 14.30 34.33
CA LYS A 193 3.73 14.85 35.70
C LYS A 193 4.10 13.80 36.75
N GLN A 194 3.58 12.58 36.61
CA GLN A 194 3.92 11.48 37.52
C GLN A 194 5.40 11.11 37.41
N LEU A 195 5.96 11.07 36.21
CA LEU A 195 7.37 10.80 35.98
C LEU A 195 8.29 11.87 36.59
N VAL A 196 7.96 13.14 36.44
CA VAL A 196 8.74 14.23 37.07
C VAL A 196 8.70 14.10 38.59
N LYS A 197 7.51 13.82 39.15
CA LYS A 197 7.36 13.62 40.60
C LYS A 197 8.21 12.44 41.11
N SER A 198 8.18 11.30 40.43
CA SER A 198 8.98 10.13 40.84
C SER A 198 10.49 10.38 40.71
N LEU A 199 10.92 11.11 39.68
CA LEU A 199 12.32 11.51 39.53
C LEU A 199 12.78 12.46 40.64
N ASP A 200 11.94 13.41 41.05
CA ASP A 200 12.27 14.33 42.14
C ASP A 200 12.30 13.63 43.50
N GLU A 201 11.38 12.69 43.73
CA GLU A 201 11.40 11.81 44.91
C GLU A 201 12.68 10.97 44.96
N TYR A 202 13.07 10.35 43.84
CA TYR A 202 14.32 9.59 43.75
C TYR A 202 15.55 10.47 44.01
N ARG A 203 15.62 11.68 43.43
CA ARG A 203 16.71 12.65 43.69
C ARG A 203 16.77 13.07 45.16
N SER A 204 15.61 13.27 45.80
CA SER A 204 15.52 13.59 47.22
C SER A 204 16.06 12.45 48.08
N MET A 205 15.65 11.21 47.79
CA MET A 205 16.12 10.01 48.49
C MET A 205 17.63 9.81 48.31
N LYS A 206 18.16 10.02 47.10
CA LYS A 206 19.61 9.95 46.83
C LYS A 206 20.41 10.96 47.66
N ARG A 207 19.89 12.19 47.84
CA ARG A 207 20.53 13.21 48.70
C ARG A 207 20.53 12.78 50.17
N LYS A 208 19.38 12.33 50.69
CA LYS A 208 19.27 11.84 52.08
C LYS A 208 20.20 10.65 52.34
N LEU A 209 20.30 9.71 51.39
CA LEU A 209 21.21 8.58 51.51
C LEU A 209 22.66 9.06 51.60
N LYS A 210 23.04 10.04 50.79
CA LYS A 210 24.38 10.64 50.82
C LYS A 210 24.66 11.33 52.17
N GLU A 211 23.71 12.11 52.68
CA GLU A 211 23.81 12.77 54.00
C GLU A 211 24.00 11.75 55.12
N VAL A 212 23.22 10.66 55.13
CA VAL A 212 23.37 9.59 56.13
C VAL A 212 24.72 8.88 56.01
N TYR A 213 25.23 8.64 54.80
CA TYR A 213 26.57 8.09 54.61
C TYR A 213 27.66 9.02 55.13
N GLU A 214 27.58 10.31 54.82
CA GLU A 214 28.53 11.32 55.30
C GLU A 214 28.50 11.45 56.83
N GLU A 215 27.31 11.42 57.44
CA GLU A 215 27.15 11.41 58.90
C GLU A 215 27.70 10.14 59.55
N ASN A 216 27.42 8.96 58.96
CA ASN A 216 27.95 7.70 59.47
C ASN A 216 29.48 7.65 59.40
N MET A 217 30.08 8.13 58.31
CA MET A 217 31.54 8.25 58.20
C MET A 217 32.12 9.21 59.25
N ALA A 218 31.48 10.35 59.49
CA ALA A 218 31.89 11.28 60.53
C ALA A 218 31.80 10.65 61.93
N MET A 219 30.71 9.94 62.21
CA MET A 219 30.51 9.22 63.48
C MET A 219 31.56 8.14 63.68
N GLN A 220 31.83 7.30 62.66
CA GLN A 220 32.88 6.27 62.72
C GLN A 220 34.26 6.88 63.02
N SER A 221 34.61 7.98 62.35
CA SER A 221 35.86 8.68 62.61
C SER A 221 35.95 9.18 64.06
N THR A 222 34.87 9.76 64.60
CA THR A 222 34.85 10.19 66.01
C THR A 222 34.94 9.02 66.99
N MET A 223 34.30 7.89 66.67
CA MET A 223 34.32 6.68 67.50
C MET A 223 35.72 6.04 67.50
N GLU A 224 36.40 6.04 66.36
CA GLU A 224 37.78 5.56 66.24
C GLU A 224 38.75 6.43 67.06
N GLU A 225 38.66 7.76 66.95
CA GLU A 225 39.46 8.69 67.76
C GLU A 225 39.23 8.47 69.26
N MET A 226 37.98 8.29 69.67
CA MET A 226 37.64 8.00 71.06
C MET A 226 38.18 6.63 71.49
N GLY A 227 38.11 5.62 70.62
CA GLY A 227 38.66 4.28 70.87
C GLY A 227 40.17 4.31 71.11
N VAL A 228 40.91 5.12 70.35
CA VAL A 228 42.36 5.33 70.56
C VAL A 228 42.61 5.99 71.93
N LYS A 229 41.86 7.04 72.27
CA LYS A 229 41.99 7.74 73.56
C LYS A 229 41.71 6.81 74.74
N VAL A 230 40.65 6.00 74.68
CA VAL A 230 40.30 5.00 75.71
C VAL A 230 41.36 3.90 75.80
N SER A 231 41.89 3.43 74.67
CA SER A 231 42.96 2.41 74.68
C SER A 231 44.23 2.96 75.35
N CYS A 232 44.60 4.20 75.05
CA CYS A 232 45.74 4.88 75.70
C CYS A 232 45.52 5.06 77.20
N SER A 233 44.30 5.44 77.63
CA SER A 233 43.99 5.61 79.06
C SER A 233 44.04 4.28 79.82
N LEU A 234 43.52 3.21 79.24
CA LEU A 234 43.59 1.86 79.82
C LEU A 234 45.03 1.36 79.95
N GLU A 235 45.90 1.67 78.99
CA GLU A 235 47.31 1.31 79.06
C GLU A 235 48.03 2.06 80.19
N LYS A 236 47.76 3.35 80.36
CA LYS A 236 48.25 4.14 81.51
C LYS A 236 47.80 3.55 82.84
N ILE A 237 46.53 3.17 82.98
CA ILE A 237 45.99 2.52 84.19
C ILE A 237 46.71 1.20 84.46
N ARG A 238 46.97 0.39 83.44
CA ARG A 238 47.72 -0.86 83.59
C ARG A 238 49.13 -0.63 84.10
N ASN A 239 49.84 0.36 83.53
CA ASN A 239 51.18 0.75 83.96
C ASN A 239 51.16 1.18 85.44
N TYR A 240 50.29 2.11 85.83
CA TYR A 240 50.19 2.56 87.23
C TYR A 240 49.88 1.41 88.19
N ARG A 241 48.98 0.50 87.81
CA ARG A 241 48.68 -0.70 88.63
C ARG A 241 49.89 -1.61 88.79
N GLN A 242 50.77 -1.70 87.80
CA GLN A 242 52.01 -2.48 87.85
C GLN A 242 53.07 -1.82 88.74
N HIS A 243 53.17 -0.48 88.71
CA HIS A 243 54.05 0.28 89.61
C HIS A 243 53.61 0.13 91.08
N LEU A 244 52.31 0.16 91.38
CA LEU A 244 51.76 -0.10 92.72
C LEU A 244 52.15 -1.45 93.33
N THR A 245 52.46 -2.46 92.51
CA THR A 245 52.87 -3.79 92.98
C THR A 245 54.38 -3.92 93.24
N THR A 246 55.18 -2.90 92.91
CA THR A 246 56.64 -2.91 93.05
C THR A 246 57.02 -1.88 94.12
N GLU A 247 57.30 -2.34 95.36
CA GLU A 247 57.58 -1.46 96.51
C GLU A 247 58.78 -0.53 96.26
N SER A 248 58.52 0.78 96.09
CA SER A 248 59.52 1.86 96.00
C SER A 248 58.87 3.21 96.30
N ASP A 249 59.68 4.19 96.72
CA ASP A 249 59.41 5.50 97.33
C ASP A 249 58.72 6.54 96.39
N GLU A 250 57.86 6.09 95.47
CA GLU A 250 57.25 6.85 94.37
C GLU A 250 55.83 7.36 94.68
N MET A 251 55.51 7.63 95.95
CA MET A 251 54.17 8.16 96.32
C MET A 251 53.82 9.48 95.60
N MET A 252 54.82 10.30 95.27
CA MET A 252 54.65 11.58 94.58
C MET A 252 54.32 11.42 93.09
N ASP A 253 54.80 10.35 92.44
CA ASP A 253 54.52 10.03 91.03
C ASP A 253 53.08 9.51 90.85
N LEU A 254 52.53 8.90 91.90
CA LEU A 254 51.17 8.37 91.95
C LEU A 254 50.10 9.47 92.04
N GLU A 255 50.37 10.55 92.76
CA GLU A 255 49.48 11.70 92.88
C GLU A 255 49.44 12.52 91.58
N GLU A 256 50.59 12.67 90.90
CA GLU A 256 50.67 13.25 89.55
C GLU A 256 49.93 12.37 88.53
N GLY A 257 50.10 11.05 88.58
CA GLY A 257 49.37 10.10 87.73
C GLY A 257 47.86 10.12 87.93
N MET A 258 47.37 10.26 89.18
CA MET A 258 45.94 10.46 89.48
C MET A 258 45.41 11.76 88.88
N THR A 259 46.16 12.85 89.02
CA THR A 259 45.79 14.17 88.46
C THR A 259 45.70 14.11 86.93
N GLU A 260 46.63 13.41 86.28
CA GLU A 260 46.59 13.20 84.83
C GLU A 260 45.36 12.36 84.40
N LEU A 261 45.01 11.34 85.17
CA LEU A 261 43.82 10.51 84.93
C LEU A 261 42.52 11.31 85.09
N GLU A 262 42.41 12.11 86.14
CA GLU A 262 41.27 13.00 86.36
C GLU A 262 41.10 14.02 85.24
N HIS A 263 42.21 14.62 84.79
CA HIS A 263 42.20 15.52 83.65
C HIS A 263 41.69 14.82 82.37
N MET A 264 42.13 13.58 82.14
CA MET A 264 41.69 12.79 80.99
C MET A 264 40.20 12.42 81.05
N LEU A 265 39.69 12.04 82.22
CA LEU A 265 38.26 11.81 82.48
C LEU A 265 37.43 13.07 82.19
N LYS A 266 37.90 14.22 82.65
CA LYS A 266 37.27 15.52 82.38
C LYS A 266 37.25 15.86 80.89
N CYS A 267 38.29 15.46 80.14
CA CYS A 267 38.32 15.60 78.69
C CYS A 267 37.28 14.71 77.99
N PHE A 268 37.01 13.50 78.50
CA PHE A 268 35.94 12.63 77.97
C PHE A 268 34.55 13.22 78.20
N GLU A 269 34.25 13.74 79.40
CA GLU A 269 32.96 14.40 79.68
C GLU A 269 32.70 15.60 78.77
N LEU A 270 33.74 16.38 78.46
CA LEU A 270 33.65 17.51 77.53
C LEU A 270 33.37 17.05 76.09
N ASN A 271 33.99 15.95 75.66
CA ASN A 271 33.78 15.38 74.32
C ASN A 271 32.37 14.77 74.17
N GLU A 272 31.84 14.14 75.22
CA GLU A 272 30.48 13.61 75.24
C GLU A 272 29.42 14.72 75.09
N LYS A 273 29.58 15.83 75.84
CA LYS A 273 28.69 17.01 75.74
C LYS A 273 28.74 17.70 74.37
N ARG A 274 29.88 17.62 73.68
CA ARG A 274 30.05 18.15 72.32
C ARG A 274 29.36 17.27 71.27
N ASN A 275 29.40 15.96 71.44
CA ASN A 275 28.89 15.00 70.45
C ASN A 275 27.41 14.64 70.63
N GLY A 276 26.85 14.75 71.84
CA GLY A 276 25.45 14.40 72.14
C GLY A 276 24.38 15.38 71.60
N LYS A 277 24.74 16.56 71.10
CA LYS A 277 23.77 17.61 70.71
C LYS A 277 23.18 17.46 69.30
N LYS A 278 23.65 16.53 68.47
CA LYS A 278 23.26 16.44 67.05
C LYS A 278 22.10 15.47 66.73
N GLY A 279 21.67 14.63 67.67
CA GLY A 279 20.74 13.51 67.39
C GLY A 279 19.23 13.79 67.51
N GLY A 280 18.81 15.05 67.59
CA GLY A 280 17.46 15.41 68.06
C GLY A 280 16.64 16.27 67.12
N GLU A 281 16.55 15.97 65.82
CA GLU A 281 15.52 16.61 64.98
C GLU A 281 14.78 15.61 64.09
N HIS A 282 13.49 15.51 64.40
CA HIS A 282 12.46 14.61 63.90
C HIS A 282 12.44 14.33 62.39
N VAL A 283 12.45 13.03 62.05
CA VAL A 283 11.75 12.53 60.86
C VAL A 283 10.24 12.48 61.18
N LYS A 284 9.48 13.50 60.75
CA LYS A 284 8.02 13.39 60.66
C LYS A 284 7.68 12.33 59.62
N LYS A 285 7.09 11.22 60.07
CA LYS A 285 6.38 10.26 59.21
C LYS A 285 5.24 11.00 58.53
N THR A 286 5.30 11.11 57.20
CA THR A 286 4.13 11.40 56.38
C THR A 286 3.36 10.10 56.22
N ASP A 287 2.21 10.01 56.89
CA ASP A 287 1.21 8.97 56.64
C ASP A 287 0.74 9.09 55.18
N ILE A 288 0.94 8.00 54.43
CA ILE A 288 0.36 7.80 53.11
C ILE A 288 -0.88 6.94 53.36
N HIS A 289 -2.04 7.57 53.40
CA HIS A 289 -3.32 6.87 53.28
C HIS A 289 -3.44 6.32 51.85
N SER A 290 -3.57 5.00 51.75
CA SER A 290 -4.26 4.31 50.64
C SER A 290 -5.69 4.02 51.06
#